data_AF-A0A925JJ93-F1
#
_entry.id   AF-A0A925JJ93-F1
#
_cell.length_a   1.000
_cell.length_b   1.000
_cell.length_c   1.000
_cell.angle_alpha   90.00
_cell.angle_beta   90.00
_cell.angle_gamma   90.00
#
_symmetry.space_group_name_H-M   'P 1'
#
loop_
_entity.id
_entity.type
_entity.pdbx_description
1 polymer ?
#
loop_
_entity_poly.entity_id
_entity_poly.type
_entity_poly.pdbx_seq_one_letter_code
_entity_poly.pdbx_strand_id
1 'polypeptide(L)'
;MQKKILFIGFVLMMTSTLQPKAQYAKTDSTYKRCFVGSTLFLLGNLDKVNPPGFAQLNVGYRITRKDVISLELITWKHSWPLGINPFYNKAYGTPEEKFPGNIREYGIGLAYQ
;
A
#
# COMPACT_ATOMS: atom_id res chain seq x y z
N MET A 1 31.74 -13.19 -27.01
CA MET A 1 30.85 -12.32 -26.21
C MET A 1 29.98 -11.39 -27.05
N GLN A 2 30.51 -10.81 -28.14
CA GLN A 2 29.75 -9.93 -29.06
C GLN A 2 28.44 -10.52 -29.60
N LYS A 3 28.41 -11.81 -30.02
CA LYS A 3 27.18 -12.45 -30.53
C LYS A 3 26.03 -12.48 -29.50
N LYS A 4 26.35 -12.61 -28.20
CA LYS A 4 25.35 -12.60 -27.12
C LYS A 4 24.78 -11.19 -26.90
N ILE A 5 25.63 -10.17 -26.98
CA ILE A 5 25.24 -8.76 -26.84
C ILE A 5 24.34 -8.34 -28.02
N LEU A 6 24.71 -8.72 -29.25
CA LEU A 6 23.89 -8.50 -30.45
C LEU A 6 22.52 -9.16 -30.33
N PHE A 7 22.47 -10.40 -29.83
CA PHE A 7 21.22 -11.11 -29.62
C PHE A 7 20.32 -10.42 -28.58
N ILE A 8 20.87 -9.96 -27.46
CA ILE A 8 20.13 -9.23 -26.43
C ILE A 8 19.59 -7.90 -26.97
N GLY A 9 20.40 -7.14 -27.71
CA GLY A 9 19.98 -5.89 -28.34
C GLY A 9 18.86 -6.09 -29.36
N PHE A 10 18.94 -7.18 -30.14
CA PHE A 10 17.91 -7.54 -31.12
C PHE A 10 16.58 -7.91 -30.44
N VAL A 11 16.62 -8.70 -29.35
CA VAL A 11 15.43 -9.04 -28.56
C VAL A 11 14.80 -7.77 -27.97
N LEU A 12 15.59 -6.87 -27.39
CA LEU A 12 15.10 -5.60 -26.85
C LEU A 12 14.41 -4.74 -27.92
N MET A 13 15.01 -4.63 -29.10
CA MET A 13 14.46 -3.88 -30.23
C MET A 13 13.17 -4.52 -30.80
N MET A 14 13.08 -5.84 -30.81
CA MET A 14 11.86 -6.56 -31.18
C MET A 14 10.75 -6.32 -30.15
N THR A 15 11.07 -6.35 -28.86
CA THR A 15 10.07 -6.16 -27.79
C THR A 15 9.58 -4.72 -27.65
N SER A 16 10.35 -3.72 -28.07
CA SER A 16 9.96 -2.30 -27.98
C SER A 16 8.94 -1.88 -29.04
N THR A 17 8.79 -2.65 -30.14
CA THR A 17 7.81 -2.39 -31.19
C THR A 17 6.45 -3.04 -30.92
N LEU A 18 6.37 -3.93 -29.92
CA LEU A 18 5.10 -4.48 -29.44
C LEU A 18 4.33 -3.36 -28.74
N GLN A 19 3.34 -2.80 -29.42
CA GLN A 19 2.41 -1.86 -28.79
C GLN A 19 1.70 -2.59 -27.64
N PRO A 20 1.86 -2.15 -26.37
CA PRO A 20 1.13 -2.74 -25.28
C PRO A 20 -0.36 -2.51 -25.55
N LYS A 21 -1.13 -3.59 -25.72
CA LYS A 21 -2.59 -3.52 -25.64
C LYS A 21 -2.95 -3.29 -24.19
N ALA A 22 -2.84 -2.04 -23.73
CA ALA A 22 -3.35 -1.63 -22.44
C ALA A 22 -4.84 -2.00 -22.40
N GLN A 23 -5.22 -2.74 -21.35
CA GLN A 23 -6.56 -3.27 -21.11
C GLN A 23 -7.61 -2.16 -21.31
N TYR A 24 -8.35 -2.20 -22.42
CA TYR A 24 -9.40 -1.21 -22.67
C TYR A 24 -10.61 -1.51 -21.78
N ALA A 25 -10.88 -0.60 -20.85
CA ALA A 25 -11.88 -0.71 -19.78
C ALA A 25 -13.33 -1.00 -20.24
N LYS A 26 -13.66 -0.84 -21.53
CA LYS A 26 -15.00 -1.21 -22.04
C LYS A 26 -15.28 -2.72 -21.93
N THR A 27 -14.23 -3.54 -21.86
CA THR A 27 -14.33 -5.00 -21.77
C THR A 27 -13.82 -5.54 -20.44
N ASP A 28 -13.42 -4.66 -19.51
CA ASP A 28 -12.90 -5.09 -18.21
C ASP A 28 -14.03 -5.29 -17.22
N SER A 29 -14.38 -6.56 -16.99
CA SER A 29 -15.42 -6.96 -16.02
C SER A 29 -15.11 -6.54 -14.58
N THR A 30 -13.84 -6.23 -14.27
CA THR A 30 -13.38 -5.82 -12.93
C THR A 30 -13.43 -4.31 -12.71
N TYR A 31 -13.65 -3.50 -13.76
CA TYR A 31 -13.79 -2.06 -13.63
C TYR A 31 -15.13 -1.70 -12.97
N LYS A 32 -15.09 -1.31 -11.69
CA LYS A 32 -16.24 -0.80 -10.95
C LYS A 32 -16.05 0.68 -10.62
N ARG A 33 -17.10 1.50 -10.79
CA ARG A 33 -17.07 2.92 -10.39
C ARG A 33 -16.96 3.06 -8.88
N CYS A 34 -17.80 2.35 -8.13
CA CYS A 34 -17.67 2.23 -6.68
C CYS A 34 -16.83 1.00 -6.34
N PHE A 35 -15.92 1.14 -5.38
CA PHE A 35 -15.15 0.02 -4.86
C PHE A 35 -14.91 0.18 -3.37
N VAL A 36 -14.71 -0.96 -2.71
CA VAL A 36 -14.32 -1.02 -1.31
C VAL A 36 -12.95 -1.69 -1.26
N GLY A 37 -12.05 -1.14 -0.47
CA GLY A 37 -10.70 -1.64 -0.33
C GLY A 37 -10.15 -1.40 1.06
N SER A 38 -8.91 -1.86 1.23
CA SER A 38 -8.10 -1.60 2.40
C SER A 38 -6.64 -1.43 1.96
N THR A 39 -5.73 -1.36 2.92
CA THR A 39 -4.30 -1.14 2.69
C THR A 39 -3.47 -2.35 3.12
N LEU A 40 -2.30 -2.49 2.50
CA LEU A 40 -1.31 -3.49 2.86
C LEU A 40 -0.79 -3.29 4.30
N PHE A 41 -0.91 -2.09 4.87
CA PHE A 41 -0.52 -1.82 6.26
C PHE A 41 -1.27 -2.66 7.29
N LEU A 42 -2.41 -3.27 6.93
CA LEU A 42 -3.07 -4.28 7.78
C LEU A 42 -2.14 -5.43 8.17
N LEU A 43 -1.17 -5.79 7.33
CA LEU A 43 -0.19 -6.84 7.63
C LEU A 43 0.71 -6.49 8.81
N GLY A 44 0.85 -5.21 9.15
CA GLY A 44 1.58 -4.77 10.34
C GLY A 44 0.99 -5.33 11.65
N ASN A 45 -0.29 -5.74 11.65
CA ASN A 45 -0.91 -6.41 12.79
C ASN A 45 -0.33 -7.79 13.11
N LEU A 46 0.43 -8.38 12.18
CA LEU A 46 1.09 -9.66 12.39
C LEU A 46 2.38 -9.53 13.23
N ASP A 47 2.78 -8.31 13.60
CA ASP A 47 3.89 -8.12 14.53
C ASP A 47 3.54 -8.72 15.91
N LYS A 48 4.50 -9.46 16.47
CA LYS A 48 4.38 -10.10 17.78
C LYS A 48 4.74 -9.15 18.93
N VAL A 49 5.50 -8.09 18.65
CA VAL A 49 6.07 -7.20 19.67
C VAL A 49 5.16 -5.99 19.91
N ASN A 50 4.86 -5.23 18.86
CA ASN A 50 4.02 -4.05 18.93
C ASN A 50 3.01 -4.02 17.76
N PRO A 51 2.01 -4.93 17.77
CA PRO A 51 0.95 -4.90 16.77
C PRO A 51 0.16 -3.58 16.90
N PRO A 52 0.02 -2.80 15.82
CA PRO A 52 -0.63 -1.50 15.86
C PRO A 52 -2.16 -1.61 16.00
N GLY A 53 -2.74 -2.82 15.90
CA GLY A 53 -4.19 -3.02 15.87
C GLY A 53 -4.84 -2.11 14.82
N PHE A 54 -4.17 -1.96 13.68
CA PHE A 54 -4.48 -1.06 12.60
C PHE A 54 -5.62 -1.63 11.76
N ALA A 55 -6.64 -0.83 11.47
CA ALA A 55 -7.67 -1.18 10.51
C ALA A 55 -8.00 0.04 9.65
N GLN A 56 -8.18 -0.18 8.35
CA GLN A 56 -8.58 0.86 7.42
C GLN A 56 -9.58 0.33 6.42
N LEU A 57 -10.68 1.06 6.23
CA LEU A 57 -11.68 0.79 5.22
C LEU A 57 -11.74 1.97 4.26
N ASN A 58 -11.51 1.71 2.98
CA ASN A 58 -11.53 2.72 1.93
C ASN A 58 -12.75 2.50 1.04
N VAL A 59 -13.64 3.48 0.99
CA VAL A 59 -14.79 3.50 0.08
C VAL A 59 -14.49 4.51 -1.02
N GLY A 60 -14.21 4.00 -2.21
CA GLY A 60 -13.76 4.78 -3.35
C GLY A 60 -14.79 4.91 -4.46
N TYR A 61 -14.77 6.05 -5.13
CA TYR A 61 -15.52 6.33 -6.34
C TYR A 61 -14.58 6.85 -7.45
N ARG A 62 -14.58 6.15 -8.58
CA ARG A 62 -13.81 6.53 -9.77
C ARG A 62 -14.60 7.53 -10.60
N ILE A 63 -14.13 8.78 -10.61
CA ILE A 63 -14.68 9.87 -11.42
C ILE A 63 -14.28 9.65 -12.88
N THR A 64 -12.99 9.40 -13.10
CA THR A 64 -12.44 9.00 -14.40
C THR A 64 -11.56 7.74 -14.24
N ARG A 65 -10.84 7.35 -15.29
CA ARG A 65 -9.85 6.26 -15.20
C ARG A 65 -8.65 6.60 -14.33
N LYS A 66 -8.34 7.88 -14.20
CA LYS A 66 -7.20 8.37 -13.43
C LYS A 66 -7.64 8.97 -12.12
N ASP A 67 -8.81 9.61 -12.12
CA ASP A 67 -9.29 10.39 -10.99
C ASP A 67 -10.21 9.55 -10.10
N VAL A 68 -9.81 9.39 -8.85
CA VAL A 68 -10.52 8.64 -7.84
C VAL A 68 -10.64 9.47 -6.57
N ILE A 69 -11.84 9.55 -6.02
CA ILE A 69 -12.07 10.08 -4.69
C ILE A 69 -12.36 8.92 -3.73
N SER A 70 -11.79 8.92 -2.54
CA SER A 70 -12.07 7.90 -1.53
C SER A 70 -12.23 8.47 -0.13
N LEU A 71 -13.22 7.95 0.59
CA LEU A 71 -13.38 8.13 2.02
C LEU A 71 -12.65 7.00 2.74
N GLU A 72 -11.78 7.35 3.67
CA GLU A 72 -10.96 6.42 4.43
C GLU A 72 -11.39 6.45 5.90
N LEU A 73 -11.82 5.32 6.44
CA LEU A 73 -12.08 5.15 7.86
C LEU A 73 -10.92 4.37 8.45
N ILE A 74 -10.18 4.99 9.37
CA ILE A 74 -8.89 4.48 9.86
C ILE A 74 -8.95 4.36 11.37
N THR A 75 -8.36 3.31 11.93
CA THR A 75 -8.04 3.23 13.34
C THR A 75 -6.68 2.60 13.55
N TRP A 76 -5.97 3.06 14.57
CA TRP A 76 -4.71 2.48 15.01
C TRP A 76 -4.55 2.63 16.51
N LYS A 77 -3.60 1.89 17.07
CA LYS A 77 -3.22 1.95 18.46
C LYS A 77 -1.71 2.09 18.58
N HIS A 78 -1.30 2.90 19.55
CA HIS A 78 0.10 3.09 19.89
C HIS A 78 0.32 2.76 21.36
N SER A 79 1.25 1.82 21.60
CA SER A 79 1.72 1.48 22.96
C SER A 79 3.22 1.82 23.16
N TRP A 80 3.87 2.31 22.10
CA TRP A 80 5.26 2.77 22.07
C TRP A 80 5.36 4.06 21.24
N PRO A 81 6.44 4.85 21.40
CA PRO A 81 6.70 6.03 20.58
C PRO A 81 6.78 5.69 19.08
N LEU A 82 6.14 6.53 18.25
CA LEU A 82 6.10 6.38 16.79
C LEU A 82 7.48 6.42 16.12
N GLY A 83 8.48 7.06 16.75
CA GLY A 83 9.83 7.18 16.21
C GLY A 83 10.69 5.93 16.33
N ILE A 84 10.28 4.93 17.11
CA ILE A 84 11.09 3.73 17.37
C ILE A 84 10.80 2.68 16.28
N ASN A 85 11.62 2.71 15.24
CA ASN A 85 11.54 1.75 14.14
C ASN A 85 12.09 0.35 14.51
N PRO A 86 11.40 -0.76 14.13
CA PRO A 86 11.81 -2.14 14.43
C PRO A 86 13.13 -2.60 13.78
N PHE A 87 13.55 -1.99 12.67
CA PHE A 87 14.73 -2.41 11.91
C PHE A 87 16.00 -1.70 12.36
N TYR A 88 15.88 -0.47 12.88
CA TYR A 88 17.03 0.41 13.11
C TYR A 88 17.24 0.78 14.58
N ASN A 89 16.21 0.65 15.44
CA ASN A 89 16.33 0.98 16.86
C ASN A 89 16.42 -0.27 17.73
N LYS A 90 17.49 -0.35 18.52
CA LYS A 90 17.69 -1.41 19.51
C LYS A 90 16.68 -1.37 20.66
N ALA A 91 16.08 -0.20 20.90
CA ALA A 91 15.06 0.01 21.93
C ALA A 91 13.65 -0.46 21.50
N TYR A 92 13.49 -0.99 20.29
CA TYR A 92 12.19 -1.49 19.85
C TYR A 92 11.69 -2.65 20.71
N GLY A 93 10.48 -2.50 21.25
CA GLY A 93 9.83 -3.55 22.05
C GLY A 93 10.35 -3.67 23.47
N THR A 94 11.25 -2.79 23.92
CA THR A 94 11.71 -2.85 25.31
C THR A 94 10.64 -2.33 26.27
N PRO A 95 10.62 -2.82 27.53
CA PRO A 95 9.66 -2.36 28.52
C PRO A 95 9.79 -0.88 28.88
N GLU A 96 11.00 -0.30 28.81
CA GLU A 96 11.29 1.08 29.20
C GLU A 96 10.64 2.09 28.26
N GLU A 97 10.54 1.75 26.98
CA GLU A 97 9.90 2.58 25.95
C GLU A 97 8.39 2.35 25.88
N LYS A 98 7.87 1.35 26.59
CA LYS A 98 6.45 1.01 26.56
C LYS A 98 5.67 1.98 27.42
N PHE A 99 4.62 2.56 26.86
CA PHE A 99 3.70 3.38 27.65
C PHE A 99 2.94 2.52 28.67
N PRO A 100 2.55 3.07 29.83
CA PRO A 100 1.77 2.35 30.85
C PRO A 100 0.39 1.90 30.34
N GLY A 101 -0.07 2.44 29.22
CA GLY A 101 -1.29 2.04 28.53
C GLY A 101 -1.10 2.12 27.02
N ASN A 102 -2.20 2.36 26.31
CA ASN A 102 -2.14 2.62 24.88
C ASN A 102 -3.14 3.70 24.50
N ILE A 103 -2.83 4.43 23.43
CA ILE A 103 -3.74 5.39 22.82
C ILE A 103 -4.37 4.69 21.62
N ARG A 104 -5.69 4.81 21.50
CA ARG A 104 -6.47 4.33 20.36
C ARG A 104 -7.02 5.53 19.62
N GLU A 105 -6.72 5.61 18.33
CA GLU A 105 -7.14 6.72 17.49
C GLU A 105 -8.12 6.23 16.42
N TYR A 106 -8.99 7.15 16.02
CA TYR A 106 -9.94 6.98 14.93
C TYR A 106 -9.80 8.19 14.01
N GLY A 107 -9.64 7.92 12.73
CA GLY A 107 -9.44 8.94 11.70
C GLY A 107 -10.45 8.76 10.57
N ILE A 108 -10.83 9.89 9.99
CA ILE A 108 -11.58 9.95 8.74
C ILE A 108 -10.75 10.76 7.76
N GLY A 109 -10.40 10.15 6.63
CA GLY A 109 -9.63 10.76 5.56
C GLY A 109 -10.46 10.93 4.30
N LEU A 110 -10.19 11.98 3.54
CA LEU A 110 -10.68 12.14 2.17
C LEU A 110 -9.47 12.22 1.25
N ALA A 111 -9.36 11.31 0.30
CA ALA A 111 -8.25 11.24 -0.63
C ALA A 111 -8.73 11.46 -2.07
N TYR A 112 -7.89 12.14 -2.86
CA TYR A 112 -8.01 12.24 -4.30
C TYR A 112 -6.72 11.68 -4.92
N GLN A 113 -6.86 10.76 -5.87
CA GLN A 113 -5.76 10.03 -6.51
C GLN A 113 -5.92 10.04 -8.02
#